data_AF-A0A839NFT3-F1
#
_entry.id   AF-A0A839NFT3-F1
#
_cell.length_a   1.000
_cell.length_b   1.000
_cell.length_c   1.000
_cell.angle_alpha   90.00
_cell.angle_beta   90.00
_cell.angle_gamma   90.00
#
_symmetry.space_group_name_H-M   'P 1'
#
loop_
_entity.id
_entity.type
_entity.pdbx_description
1 polymer ?
#
loop_
_entity_poly.entity_id
_entity_poly.type
_entity_poly.pdbx_seq_one_letter_code
_entity_poly.pdbx_strand_id
1 'polypeptide(L)'
;MQKAIENRQVSSISKALEGQVPGLQSVASSGQPGTDAAIRIRGIGSINASSSPLFVVDGNPFSGDINSINPNDIQSVSVLKDAASSALYGSRGANGVIIITTKSGKSSENTTINLNFTQGYSGRAVRDYDQVSTDDYFQMYWEALRNKNLSNGLTAAQAATNATNSVITDLNKNPYGSAFPQPVGLDGKLVPGAKALWNDPWTDVLQRTGVRTQGDLSFSGGGPKNTYLCPGVIWMIRVLQLNQVSNGIMYVPISMER
;
A
#
# COMPACT_ATOMS: atom_id res chain seq x y z
N MET A 1 10.61 -22.37 15.90
CA MET A 1 10.18 -21.29 14.97
C MET A 1 10.60 -21.50 13.52
N GLN A 2 11.61 -22.35 13.23
CA GLN A 2 12.13 -22.60 11.88
C GLN A 2 11.06 -22.90 10.80
N LYS A 3 10.05 -23.73 11.12
CA LYS A 3 9.00 -24.16 10.18
C LYS A 3 7.93 -23.10 9.85
N ALA A 4 7.84 -22.03 10.64
CA ALA A 4 6.76 -21.03 10.50
C ALA A 4 7.09 -19.92 9.49
N ILE A 5 8.38 -19.66 9.24
CA ILE A 5 8.84 -18.61 8.32
C ILE A 5 8.90 -19.15 6.89
N GLU A 6 9.35 -20.40 6.70
CA GLU A 6 9.50 -21.03 5.38
C GLU A 6 8.15 -21.28 4.66
N ASN A 7 7.09 -21.56 5.42
CA ASN A 7 5.75 -21.80 4.85
C ASN A 7 4.93 -20.52 4.63
N ARG A 8 5.44 -19.34 5.02
CA ARG A 8 4.76 -18.07 4.79
C ARG A 8 5.44 -17.36 3.61
N GLN A 9 4.68 -17.12 2.55
CA GLN A 9 5.07 -16.21 1.46
C GLN A 9 5.03 -14.76 1.96
N VAL A 10 5.93 -14.40 2.87
CA VAL A 10 6.08 -13.04 3.39
C VAL A 10 7.21 -12.34 2.67
N SER A 11 6.93 -11.15 2.16
CA SER A 11 7.91 -10.31 1.45
C SER A 11 8.94 -9.67 2.39
N SER A 12 8.74 -9.77 3.71
CA SER A 12 9.62 -9.17 4.71
C SER A 12 9.67 -10.00 5.99
N ILE A 13 10.83 -9.98 6.64
CA ILE A 13 11.08 -10.66 7.92
C ILE A 13 10.21 -10.06 9.04
N SER A 14 9.99 -8.74 9.00
CA SER A 14 9.10 -8.01 9.93
C SER A 14 7.69 -8.59 9.97
N LYS A 15 7.09 -8.85 8.81
CA LYS A 15 5.76 -9.47 8.68
C LYS A 15 5.77 -10.95 9.06
N ALA A 16 6.89 -11.65 8.87
CA ALA A 16 7.04 -13.04 9.28
C ALA A 16 6.93 -13.20 10.81
N LEU A 17 7.51 -12.26 11.54
CA LEU A 17 7.56 -12.24 13.01
C LEU A 17 6.25 -11.74 13.63
N GLU A 18 5.43 -11.03 12.88
CA GLU A 18 4.14 -10.53 13.32
C GLU A 18 3.21 -11.68 13.73
N GLY A 19 2.75 -11.64 14.98
CA GLY A 19 1.90 -12.67 15.58
C GLY A 19 2.60 -13.95 16.01
N GLN A 20 3.92 -14.10 15.77
CA GLN A 20 4.70 -15.26 16.25
C GLN A 20 5.36 -15.02 17.61
N VAL A 21 5.66 -13.75 17.93
CA VAL A 21 6.30 -13.36 19.20
C VAL A 21 5.34 -12.48 20.01
N PRO A 22 4.88 -12.93 21.20
CA PRO A 22 4.06 -12.11 22.07
C PRO A 22 4.76 -10.79 22.44
N GLY A 23 4.05 -9.66 22.25
CA GLY A 23 4.58 -8.33 22.56
C GLY A 23 5.49 -7.72 21.49
N LEU A 24 5.69 -8.39 20.34
CA LEU A 24 6.27 -7.78 19.15
C LEU A 24 5.17 -7.12 18.33
N GLN A 25 5.33 -5.84 18.04
CA GLN A 25 4.46 -5.06 17.16
C GLN A 25 5.23 -4.73 15.88
N SER A 26 4.70 -5.14 14.74
CA SER A 26 5.16 -4.73 13.43
C SER A 26 4.13 -3.75 12.89
N VAL A 27 4.51 -2.48 12.72
CA VAL A 27 3.62 -1.46 12.16
C VAL A 27 4.16 -1.07 10.79
N ALA A 28 3.51 -1.57 9.74
CA ALA A 28 3.70 -1.02 8.41
C ALA A 28 2.95 0.31 8.35
N SER A 29 3.69 1.43 8.28
CA SER A 29 3.12 2.78 8.17
C SER A 29 2.42 3.01 6.83
N SER A 30 2.75 2.20 5.82
CA SER A 30 2.13 2.25 4.50
C SER A 30 2.08 0.86 3.85
N GLY A 31 1.18 0.72 2.88
CA GLY A 31 1.12 -0.45 2.00
C GLY A 31 2.12 -0.39 0.83
N GLN A 32 2.99 0.62 0.79
CA GLN A 32 3.95 0.79 -0.29
C GLN A 32 4.97 -0.37 -0.30
N PRO A 33 5.18 -1.03 -1.44
CA PRO A 33 6.24 -2.02 -1.56
C PRO A 33 7.61 -1.38 -1.29
N GLY A 34 8.39 -2.00 -0.40
CA GLY A 34 9.73 -1.53 -0.03
C GLY A 34 9.77 -0.50 1.10
N THR A 35 8.64 -0.09 1.70
CA THR A 35 8.69 0.70 2.93
C THR A 35 8.83 -0.19 4.16
N ASP A 36 9.68 0.23 5.07
CA ASP A 36 10.02 -0.53 6.26
C ASP A 36 8.87 -0.58 7.26
N ALA A 37 8.54 -1.79 7.71
CA ALA A 37 7.68 -1.94 8.87
C ALA A 37 8.49 -1.65 10.12
N ALA A 38 8.04 -0.67 10.90
CA ALA A 38 8.66 -0.36 12.18
C ALA A 38 8.39 -1.52 13.15
N ILE A 39 9.45 -2.24 13.54
CA ILE A 39 9.38 -3.30 14.55
C ILE A 39 9.60 -2.68 15.92
N ARG A 40 8.72 -2.99 16.87
CA ARG A 40 8.84 -2.61 18.28
C ARG A 40 8.65 -3.84 19.17
N ILE A 41 9.47 -3.96 20.21
CA ILE A 41 9.35 -5.02 21.21
C ILE A 41 8.89 -4.36 22.50
N ARG A 42 7.72 -4.73 23.01
CA ARG A 42 7.05 -4.14 24.20
C ARG A 42 6.61 -2.68 24.04
N GLY A 43 6.28 -2.25 22.83
CA GLY A 43 5.72 -0.92 22.58
C GLY A 43 6.75 0.21 22.61
N ILE A 44 6.30 1.43 22.93
CA ILE A 44 7.14 2.64 22.91
C ILE A 44 7.84 2.79 24.26
N GLY A 45 9.13 2.48 24.31
CA GLY A 45 9.97 2.58 25.52
C GLY A 45 10.61 3.95 25.75
N SER A 46 10.50 4.89 24.80
CA SER A 46 11.07 6.24 24.94
C SER A 46 10.26 7.27 24.16
N ILE A 47 10.14 8.46 24.75
CA ILE A 47 9.46 9.63 24.16
C ILE A 47 10.42 10.37 23.20
N ASN A 48 11.73 10.35 23.49
CA ASN A 48 12.74 11.15 22.78
C ASN A 48 13.85 10.32 22.09
N ALA A 49 13.97 9.03 22.39
CA ALA A 49 14.95 8.13 21.77
C ALA A 49 14.28 7.11 20.85
N SER A 50 15.04 6.61 19.86
CA SER A 50 14.58 5.53 18.99
C SER A 50 14.17 4.31 19.80
N SER A 51 12.98 3.77 19.51
CA SER A 51 12.44 2.54 20.12
C SER A 51 12.69 1.30 19.25
N SER A 52 13.51 1.42 18.20
CA SER A 52 13.85 0.30 17.32
C SER A 52 14.72 -0.72 18.07
N PRO A 53 14.47 -2.04 17.88
CA PRO A 53 15.32 -3.09 18.40
C PRO A 53 16.64 -3.16 17.65
N LEU A 54 17.65 -3.79 18.26
CA LEU A 54 18.90 -4.11 17.58
C LEU A 54 18.73 -5.37 16.75
N PHE A 55 19.09 -5.31 15.47
CA PHE A 55 19.21 -6.49 14.61
C PHE A 55 20.63 -7.03 14.63
N VAL A 56 20.76 -8.34 14.74
CA VAL A 56 22.04 -9.05 14.71
C VAL A 56 21.94 -10.14 13.65
N VAL A 57 22.79 -10.07 12.63
CA VAL A 57 22.84 -11.06 11.55
C VAL A 57 24.15 -11.83 11.69
N ASP A 58 24.06 -13.14 11.93
CA ASP A 58 25.21 -14.03 12.08
C ASP A 58 26.25 -13.54 13.10
N GLY A 59 25.78 -12.93 14.18
CA GLY A 59 26.61 -12.41 15.29
C GLY A 59 27.04 -10.95 15.13
N ASN A 60 26.86 -10.34 13.95
CA ASN A 60 27.23 -8.95 13.72
C ASN A 60 26.01 -8.01 13.81
N PRO A 61 26.12 -6.86 14.49
CA PRO A 61 25.08 -5.84 14.50
C PRO A 61 24.77 -5.35 13.07
N PHE A 62 23.51 -5.39 12.69
CA PHE A 62 23.02 -4.95 11.39
C PHE A 62 22.23 -3.65 11.55
N SER A 63 22.74 -2.59 10.93
CA SER A 63 22.14 -1.24 10.98
C SER A 63 21.31 -0.92 9.73
N GLY A 64 21.26 -1.82 8.76
CA GLY A 64 20.58 -1.63 7.48
C GLY A 64 19.09 -1.96 7.54
N ASP A 65 18.43 -1.82 6.40
CA ASP A 65 17.04 -2.25 6.24
C ASP A 65 16.95 -3.78 6.27
N ILE A 66 16.18 -4.31 7.23
CA ILE A 66 15.94 -5.73 7.39
C ILE A 66 15.23 -6.37 6.18
N ASN A 67 14.50 -5.59 5.37
CA ASN A 67 13.84 -6.08 4.16
C ASN A 67 14.83 -6.38 3.03
N SER A 68 16.07 -5.89 3.12
CA SER A 68 17.14 -6.24 2.17
C SER A 68 17.63 -7.68 2.32
N ILE A 69 17.34 -8.31 3.47
CA ILE A 69 17.71 -9.70 3.73
C ILE A 69 16.61 -10.61 3.17
N ASN A 70 16.99 -11.54 2.30
CA ASN A 70 16.06 -12.50 1.74
C ASN A 70 15.56 -13.47 2.84
N PRO A 71 14.25 -13.56 3.10
CA PRO A 71 13.70 -14.51 4.06
C PRO A 71 14.07 -15.98 3.75
N ASN A 72 14.29 -16.33 2.48
CA ASN A 72 14.65 -17.68 2.06
C ASN A 72 16.04 -18.12 2.55
N ASP A 73 16.93 -17.17 2.83
CA ASP A 73 18.28 -17.43 3.31
C ASP A 73 18.34 -17.52 4.84
N ILE A 74 17.23 -17.32 5.54
CA ILE A 74 17.17 -17.34 7.00
C ILE A 74 16.97 -18.78 7.49
N GLN A 75 17.85 -19.21 8.39
CA GLN A 75 17.72 -20.47 9.10
C GLN A 75 16.82 -20.34 10.32
N SER A 76 16.99 -19.28 11.10
CA SER A 76 16.19 -19.03 12.30
C SER A 76 16.22 -17.57 12.71
N VAL A 77 15.12 -17.13 13.34
CA VAL A 77 15.04 -15.84 14.02
C VAL A 77 14.74 -16.08 15.49
N SER A 78 15.53 -15.45 16.36
CA SER A 78 15.39 -15.50 17.81
C SER A 78 15.23 -14.09 18.34
N VAL A 79 14.21 -13.86 19.17
CA VAL A 79 13.92 -12.55 19.74
C VAL A 79 14.24 -12.56 21.24
N LEU A 80 15.21 -11.75 21.64
CA LEU A 80 15.57 -11.52 23.03
C LEU A 80 14.80 -10.31 23.55
N LYS A 81 13.79 -10.60 24.37
CA LYS A 81 12.87 -9.60 24.94
C LYS A 81 13.28 -9.09 26.32
N ASP A 82 14.13 -9.83 27.03
CA ASP A 82 14.47 -9.60 28.43
C ASP A 82 15.83 -8.92 28.59
N ALA A 83 15.92 -7.98 29.54
CA ALA A 83 17.13 -7.20 29.80
C ALA A 83 18.35 -8.07 30.15
N ALA A 84 18.14 -9.20 30.83
CA ALA A 84 19.21 -10.15 31.15
C ALA A 84 19.77 -10.85 29.89
N SER A 85 18.92 -11.12 28.90
CA SER A 85 19.33 -11.77 27.65
C SER A 85 19.90 -10.76 26.64
N SER A 86 19.42 -9.52 26.64
CA SER A 86 19.94 -8.46 25.78
C SER A 86 21.16 -7.71 26.34
N ALA A 87 21.50 -7.91 27.62
CA ALA A 87 22.66 -7.29 28.28
C ALA A 87 23.99 -7.56 27.56
N LEU A 88 24.12 -8.71 26.91
CA LEU A 88 25.30 -9.08 26.11
C LEU A 88 25.54 -8.12 24.92
N TYR A 89 24.49 -7.43 24.45
CA TYR A 89 24.55 -6.46 23.36
C TYR A 89 24.56 -5.00 23.85
N GLY A 90 24.70 -4.79 25.17
CA GLY A 90 24.88 -3.48 25.79
C GLY A 90 23.69 -2.54 25.65
N SER A 91 23.96 -1.23 25.68
CA SER A 91 22.94 -0.17 25.62
C SER A 91 22.09 -0.20 24.34
N ARG A 92 22.63 -0.75 23.24
CA ARG A 92 21.90 -0.91 21.97
C ARG A 92 20.84 -2.01 22.04
N GLY A 93 20.97 -2.97 22.96
CA GLY A 93 19.99 -4.03 23.20
C GLY A 93 18.89 -3.65 24.20
N ALA A 94 18.83 -2.40 24.67
CA ALA A 94 17.86 -1.95 25.67
C ALA A 94 16.40 -2.08 25.18
N ASN A 95 16.17 -1.91 23.88
CA ASN A 95 14.86 -2.07 23.23
C ASN A 95 14.59 -3.52 22.75
N GLY A 96 15.41 -4.48 23.17
CA GLY A 96 15.39 -5.87 22.71
C GLY A 96 16.29 -6.13 21.50
N VAL A 97 16.61 -7.41 21.27
CA VAL A 97 17.52 -7.85 20.21
C VAL A 97 16.86 -8.92 19.36
N ILE A 98 16.93 -8.77 18.05
CA ILE A 98 16.45 -9.76 17.07
C ILE A 98 17.69 -10.37 16.41
N ILE A 99 17.94 -11.64 16.72
CA ILE A 99 19.04 -12.42 16.17
C ILE A 99 18.53 -13.19 14.98
N ILE A 100 19.14 -12.96 13.83
CA ILE A 100 18.89 -13.63 12.56
C ILE A 100 20.10 -14.50 12.27
N THR A 101 19.86 -15.80 12.08
CA THR A 101 20.88 -16.75 11.65
C THR A 101 20.58 -17.15 10.22
N THR A 102 21.55 -16.99 9.33
CA THR A 102 21.42 -17.40 7.93
C THR A 102 21.67 -18.91 7.78
N LYS A 103 21.14 -19.48 6.70
CA LYS A 103 21.39 -20.87 6.33
C LYS A 103 22.88 -21.03 6.04
N SER A 104 23.45 -22.14 6.49
CA SER A 104 24.82 -22.55 6.15
C SER A 104 24.78 -23.82 5.30
N GLY A 105 25.86 -24.07 4.56
CA GLY A 105 26.00 -25.27 3.74
C GLY A 105 25.91 -26.54 4.59
N LYS A 106 25.11 -27.51 4.16
CA LYS A 106 25.03 -28.81 4.82
C LYS A 106 26.10 -29.73 4.25
N SER A 107 26.81 -30.45 5.12
CA SER A 107 27.66 -31.56 4.69
C SER A 107 26.75 -32.64 4.10
N SER A 108 26.81 -32.80 2.78
CA SER A 108 26.00 -33.70 1.98
C SER A 108 26.81 -34.05 0.74
N GLU A 109 26.97 -35.34 0.48
CA GLU A 109 27.68 -35.85 -0.70
C GLU A 109 27.04 -35.35 -2.01
N ASN A 110 25.74 -35.05 -1.97
CA ASN A 110 24.99 -34.53 -3.12
C ASN A 110 24.73 -33.03 -2.99
N THR A 111 25.08 -32.28 -4.04
CA THR A 111 24.71 -30.87 -4.20
C THR A 111 23.20 -30.75 -4.35
N THR A 112 22.58 -29.94 -3.49
CA THR A 112 21.15 -29.61 -3.57
C THR A 112 20.99 -28.28 -4.29
N ILE A 113 20.12 -28.26 -5.30
CA ILE A 113 19.74 -27.07 -6.06
C ILE A 113 18.29 -26.76 -5.70
N ASN A 114 18.03 -25.54 -5.22
CA ASN A 114 16.66 -25.09 -4.95
C ASN A 114 16.32 -23.92 -5.88
N LEU A 115 15.22 -24.07 -6.62
CA LEU A 115 14.63 -23.01 -7.42
C LEU A 115 13.26 -22.70 -6.82
N ASN A 116 13.06 -21.46 -6.37
CA ASN A 116 11.76 -20.97 -5.94
C ASN A 116 11.31 -19.85 -6.86
N PHE A 117 10.07 -19.95 -7.34
CA PHE A 117 9.44 -18.92 -8.15
C PHE A 117 8.11 -18.55 -7.53
N THR A 118 7.91 -17.26 -7.27
CA THR A 118 6.67 -16.75 -6.67
C THR A 118 6.15 -15.58 -7.50
N GLN A 119 4.87 -15.67 -7.88
CA GLN A 119 4.13 -14.58 -8.51
C GLN A 119 2.94 -14.21 -7.62
N GLY A 120 2.76 -12.92 -7.37
CA GLY A 120 1.69 -12.40 -6.53
C GLY A 120 1.04 -11.18 -7.15
N TYR A 121 -0.27 -11.07 -6.92
CA TYR A 121 -1.08 -9.91 -7.30
C TYR A 121 -1.44 -9.14 -6.04
N SER A 122 -1.26 -7.84 -6.08
CA SER A 122 -1.63 -6.93 -4.99
C SER A 122 -2.68 -5.96 -5.50
N GLY A 123 -3.84 -5.96 -4.84
CA GLY A 123 -4.93 -5.04 -5.10
C GLY A 123 -5.53 -4.57 -3.78
N ARG A 124 -6.38 -3.55 -3.87
CA ARG A 124 -7.10 -3.05 -2.70
C ARG A 124 -8.14 -4.08 -2.26
N ALA A 125 -8.00 -4.60 -1.04
CA ALA A 125 -8.89 -5.64 -0.53
C ALA A 125 -10.24 -5.09 -0.02
N VAL A 126 -10.29 -3.79 0.31
CA VAL A 126 -11.48 -3.13 0.86
C VAL A 126 -12.14 -2.29 -0.23
N ARG A 127 -13.44 -2.50 -0.42
CA ARG A 127 -14.28 -1.73 -1.34
C ARG A 127 -14.25 -0.25 -0.92
N ASP A 128 -14.05 0.64 -1.89
CA ASP A 128 -14.16 2.07 -1.67
C ASP A 128 -15.59 2.46 -1.31
N TYR A 129 -15.74 3.62 -0.67
CA TYR A 129 -17.07 4.19 -0.44
C TYR A 129 -17.74 4.47 -1.78
N ASP A 130 -19.05 4.21 -1.84
CA ASP A 130 -19.84 4.56 -3.01
C ASP A 130 -19.76 6.07 -3.21
N GLN A 131 -19.24 6.49 -4.37
CA GLN A 131 -19.11 7.88 -4.75
C GLN A 131 -20.37 8.32 -5.50
N VAL A 132 -20.76 9.56 -5.27
CA VAL A 132 -21.89 10.18 -5.98
C VAL A 132 -21.48 10.38 -7.44
N SER A 133 -22.33 9.97 -8.38
CA SER A 133 -22.08 10.22 -9.80
C SER A 133 -22.17 11.71 -10.13
N THR A 134 -21.58 12.14 -11.26
CA THR A 134 -21.75 13.53 -11.73
C THR A 134 -23.22 13.92 -11.85
N ASP A 135 -24.08 12.99 -12.27
CA ASP A 135 -25.51 13.21 -12.44
C ASP A 135 -26.22 13.44 -11.10
N ASP A 136 -25.98 12.54 -10.15
CA ASP A 136 -26.55 12.62 -8.80
C ASP A 136 -26.04 13.86 -8.06
N TYR A 137 -24.77 14.23 -8.25
CA TYR A 137 -24.18 15.41 -7.63
C TYR A 137 -24.91 16.69 -8.05
N PHE A 138 -25.22 16.83 -9.34
CA PHE A 138 -25.95 18.00 -9.85
C PHE A 138 -27.39 18.04 -9.38
N GLN A 139 -28.07 16.90 -9.30
CA GLN A 139 -29.43 16.81 -8.74
C GLN A 139 -29.46 17.14 -7.25
N MET A 140 -28.53 16.59 -6.45
CA MET A 140 -28.39 16.90 -5.03
C MET A 140 -28.05 18.37 -4.79
N TYR A 141 -27.18 18.95 -5.62
CA TYR A 141 -26.82 20.37 -5.52
C TYR A 141 -28.02 21.28 -5.84
N TRP A 142 -28.80 20.94 -6.86
CA TRP A 142 -30.06 21.61 -7.15
C TRP A 142 -31.03 21.54 -5.96
N GLU A 143 -31.17 20.38 -5.32
CA GLU A 143 -32.04 20.19 -4.16
C GLU A 143 -31.58 21.05 -2.99
N ALA A 144 -30.26 21.14 -2.74
CA ALA A 144 -29.70 22.02 -1.72
C ALA A 144 -30.00 23.50 -2.00
N LEU A 145 -29.87 23.96 -3.25
CA LEU A 145 -30.21 25.33 -3.65
C LEU A 145 -31.71 25.62 -3.51
N ARG A 146 -32.57 24.67 -3.91
CA ARG A 146 -34.02 24.80 -3.75
C ARG A 146 -34.40 24.90 -2.28
N ASN A 147 -33.85 24.04 -1.42
CA ASN A 147 -34.12 24.05 0.01
C ASN A 147 -33.63 25.34 0.68
N LYS A 148 -32.47 25.86 0.27
CA LYS A 148 -31.98 27.19 0.70
C LYS A 148 -32.96 28.29 0.32
N ASN A 149 -33.46 28.30 -0.92
CA ASN A 149 -34.42 29.31 -1.37
C ASN A 149 -35.78 29.20 -0.67
N LEU A 150 -36.26 27.98 -0.41
CA LEU A 150 -37.47 27.75 0.40
C LEU A 150 -37.30 28.29 1.83
N SER A 151 -36.15 28.04 2.45
CA SER A 151 -35.83 28.57 3.79
C SER A 151 -35.75 30.10 3.81
N ASN A 152 -35.45 30.74 2.68
CA ASN A 152 -35.44 32.19 2.52
C ASN A 152 -36.82 32.78 2.22
N GLY A 153 -37.89 31.97 2.26
CA GLY A 153 -39.27 32.42 2.11
C GLY A 153 -39.75 32.51 0.65
N LEU A 154 -39.00 32.01 -0.32
CA LEU A 154 -39.47 31.93 -1.71
C LEU A 154 -40.52 30.82 -1.87
N THR A 155 -41.42 30.99 -2.83
CA THR A 155 -42.37 29.93 -3.20
C THR A 155 -41.63 28.74 -3.84
N ALA A 156 -42.24 27.55 -3.80
CA ALA A 156 -41.63 26.35 -4.37
C ALA A 156 -41.31 26.48 -5.88
N ALA A 157 -42.14 27.19 -6.64
CA ALA A 157 -41.92 27.45 -8.06
C ALA A 157 -40.73 28.40 -8.27
N GLN A 158 -40.65 29.49 -7.52
CA GLN A 158 -39.54 30.44 -7.60
C GLN A 158 -38.21 29.81 -7.14
N ALA A 159 -38.26 28.98 -6.09
CA ALA A 159 -37.10 28.26 -5.57
C ALA A 159 -36.53 27.26 -6.60
N ALA A 160 -37.41 26.54 -7.32
CA ALA A 160 -37.03 25.61 -8.38
C ALA A 160 -36.41 26.32 -9.60
N THR A 161 -36.98 27.46 -10.01
CA THR A 161 -36.43 28.27 -11.11
C THR A 161 -35.08 28.85 -10.74
N ASN A 162 -34.93 29.40 -9.54
CA ASN A 162 -33.65 29.93 -9.06
C ASN A 162 -32.59 28.83 -8.95
N ALA A 163 -32.93 27.66 -8.39
CA ALA A 163 -32.01 26.54 -8.33
C ALA A 163 -31.51 26.14 -9.72
N THR A 164 -32.44 25.95 -10.68
CA THR A 164 -32.12 25.59 -12.07
C THR A 164 -31.18 26.60 -12.74
N ASN A 165 -31.40 27.89 -12.52
CA ASN A 165 -30.56 28.95 -13.08
C ASN A 165 -29.18 29.03 -12.40
N SER A 166 -29.08 28.68 -11.12
CA SER A 166 -27.87 28.84 -10.31
C SER A 166 -26.94 27.64 -10.31
N VAL A 167 -27.40 26.41 -10.60
CA VAL A 167 -26.54 25.19 -10.54
C VAL A 167 -25.24 25.36 -11.32
N ILE A 168 -25.29 25.81 -12.59
CA ILE A 168 -24.08 26.01 -13.40
C ILE A 168 -23.27 27.22 -12.95
N THR A 169 -23.94 28.32 -12.60
CA THR A 169 -23.29 29.55 -12.17
C THR A 169 -22.48 29.34 -10.90
N ASP A 170 -23.02 28.61 -9.93
CA ASP A 170 -22.38 28.38 -8.65
C ASP A 170 -21.28 27.29 -8.74
N LEU A 171 -21.51 26.23 -9.53
CA LEU A 171 -20.49 25.18 -9.75
C LEU A 171 -19.40 25.61 -10.74
N ASN A 172 -19.63 26.67 -11.51
CA ASN A 172 -18.72 27.24 -12.52
C ASN A 172 -18.16 26.23 -13.54
N LYS A 173 -18.79 25.06 -13.65
CA LYS A 173 -18.41 23.95 -14.52
C LYS A 173 -19.67 23.28 -15.02
N ASN A 174 -19.76 23.12 -16.35
CA ASN A 174 -20.85 22.42 -16.99
C ASN A 174 -20.33 21.13 -17.67
N PRO A 175 -20.49 19.96 -17.05
CA PRO A 175 -20.08 18.69 -17.65
C PRO A 175 -20.99 18.24 -18.81
N TYR A 176 -22.16 18.86 -19.00
CA TYR A 176 -23.12 18.49 -20.05
C TYR A 176 -22.94 19.28 -21.35
N GLY A 177 -21.96 20.19 -21.40
CA GLY A 177 -21.65 21.01 -22.57
C GLY A 177 -22.64 22.15 -22.83
N SER A 178 -22.37 22.95 -23.86
CA SER A 178 -23.16 24.14 -24.20
C SER A 178 -24.58 23.84 -24.68
N ALA A 179 -24.86 22.60 -25.12
CA ALA A 179 -26.19 22.15 -25.52
C ALA A 179 -27.17 22.07 -24.34
N PHE A 180 -26.65 21.93 -23.12
CA PHE A 180 -27.42 21.85 -21.89
C PHE A 180 -26.93 22.93 -20.91
N PRO A 181 -27.25 24.21 -21.16
CA PRO A 181 -26.86 25.31 -20.27
C PRO A 181 -27.55 25.20 -18.89
N GLN A 182 -28.66 24.47 -18.82
CA GLN A 182 -29.40 24.14 -17.61
C GLN A 182 -29.65 22.62 -17.59
N PRO A 183 -28.69 21.84 -17.07
CA PRO A 183 -28.77 20.39 -17.16
C PRO A 183 -29.80 19.78 -16.20
N VAL A 184 -30.14 20.46 -15.11
CA VAL A 184 -31.17 20.04 -14.15
C VAL A 184 -32.42 20.87 -14.38
N GLY A 185 -33.55 20.21 -14.61
CA GLY A 185 -34.85 20.84 -14.83
C GLY A 185 -35.51 21.35 -13.54
N LEU A 186 -36.69 21.96 -13.68
CA LEU A 186 -37.48 22.48 -12.56
C LEU A 186 -37.99 21.39 -11.61
N ASP A 187 -38.00 20.14 -12.05
CA ASP A 187 -38.35 18.95 -11.28
C ASP A 187 -37.18 18.39 -10.46
N GLY A 188 -35.98 18.98 -10.57
CA GLY A 188 -34.77 18.53 -9.89
C GLY A 188 -34.10 17.32 -10.55
N LYS A 189 -34.57 16.91 -11.73
CA LYS A 189 -33.99 15.80 -12.51
C LYS A 189 -33.20 16.34 -13.69
N LEU A 190 -32.30 15.53 -14.21
CA LEU A 190 -31.61 15.88 -15.44
C LEU A 190 -32.59 15.98 -16.61
N VAL A 191 -32.40 16.99 -17.45
CA VAL A 191 -33.21 17.18 -18.65
C VAL A 191 -33.01 15.99 -19.61
N PRO A 192 -34.04 15.57 -20.35
CA PRO A 192 -33.94 14.43 -21.26
C PRO A 192 -32.80 14.61 -22.27
N GLY A 193 -31.91 13.62 -22.36
CA GLY A 193 -30.76 13.64 -23.27
C GLY A 193 -29.51 14.33 -22.73
N ALA A 194 -29.55 14.98 -21.55
CA ALA A 194 -28.36 15.46 -20.89
C ALA A 194 -27.53 14.29 -20.38
N LYS A 195 -26.36 14.09 -20.97
CA LYS A 195 -25.37 13.10 -20.54
C LYS A 195 -24.07 13.84 -20.23
N ALA A 196 -23.50 13.62 -19.05
CA ALA A 196 -22.21 14.18 -18.71
C ALA A 196 -21.15 13.70 -19.72
N LEU A 197 -20.40 14.65 -20.29
CA LEU A 197 -19.32 14.37 -21.24
C LEU A 197 -18.13 13.67 -20.55
N TRP A 198 -18.01 13.85 -19.24
CA TRP A 198 -16.99 13.24 -18.39
C TRP A 198 -17.60 12.90 -17.03
N ASN A 199 -17.30 11.71 -16.54
CA ASN A 199 -17.68 11.21 -15.20
C ASN A 199 -16.61 10.20 -14.77
N ASP A 200 -15.38 10.70 -14.60
CA ASP A 200 -14.22 9.84 -14.43
C ASP A 200 -14.12 9.35 -12.98
N PRO A 201 -14.13 8.03 -12.73
CA PRO A 201 -13.84 7.49 -11.41
C PRO A 201 -12.35 7.68 -11.12
N TRP A 202 -12.02 8.74 -10.38
CA TRP A 202 -10.64 9.06 -10.02
C TRP A 202 -9.91 7.92 -9.30
N THR A 203 -10.64 7.04 -8.61
CA THR A 203 -10.09 5.86 -7.95
C THR A 203 -9.49 4.86 -8.92
N ASP A 204 -10.12 4.63 -10.07
CA ASP A 204 -9.63 3.72 -11.11
C ASP A 204 -8.40 4.29 -11.82
N VAL A 205 -8.37 5.60 -12.05
CA VAL A 205 -7.22 6.28 -12.67
C VAL A 205 -5.99 6.29 -11.76
N LEU A 206 -6.18 6.41 -10.45
CA LEU A 206 -5.10 6.51 -9.47
C LEU A 206 -4.59 5.14 -8.98
N GLN A 207 -5.36 4.07 -9.18
CA GLN A 207 -5.05 2.75 -8.66
C GLN A 207 -4.86 1.73 -9.78
N ARG A 208 -4.04 0.72 -9.51
CA ARG A 208 -3.91 -0.43 -10.41
C ARG A 208 -3.42 -1.64 -9.65
N THR A 209 -3.72 -2.81 -10.18
CA THR A 209 -3.20 -4.06 -9.63
C THR A 209 -1.69 -4.12 -9.78
N GLY A 210 -0.99 -4.23 -8.65
CA GLY A 210 0.45 -4.45 -8.63
C GLY A 210 0.76 -5.92 -8.90
N VAL A 211 1.69 -6.19 -9.82
CA VAL A 211 2.21 -7.55 -10.06
C VAL A 211 3.60 -7.65 -9.45
N ARG A 212 3.80 -8.67 -8.60
CA ARG A 212 5.08 -8.99 -7.98
C ARG A 212 5.57 -10.33 -8.52
N THR A 213 6.82 -10.36 -8.96
CA THR A 213 7.51 -11.59 -9.38
C THR A 213 8.82 -11.69 -8.63
N GLN A 214 9.08 -12.86 -8.05
CA GLN A 214 10.31 -13.17 -7.33
C GLN A 214 10.86 -14.51 -7.81
N GLY A 215 12.17 -14.54 -8.09
CA GLY A 215 12.90 -15.77 -8.37
C GLY A 215 14.11 -15.90 -7.44
N ASP A 216 14.22 -17.05 -6.79
CA ASP A 216 15.32 -17.40 -5.89
C ASP A 216 15.97 -18.69 -6.40
N LEU A 217 17.29 -18.67 -6.52
CA LEU A 217 18.10 -19.83 -6.90
C LEU A 217 19.18 -20.01 -5.84
N SER A 218 19.27 -21.18 -5.22
CA SER A 218 20.34 -21.48 -4.27
C SER A 218 21.00 -22.82 -4.52
N PHE A 219 22.32 -22.83 -4.34
CA PHE A 219 23.15 -24.02 -4.40
C PHE A 219 23.70 -24.30 -3.01
N SER A 220 23.47 -25.50 -2.49
CA SER A 220 24.01 -25.91 -1.20
C SER A 220 24.65 -27.29 -1.30
N GLY A 221 25.83 -27.46 -0.75
CA GLY A 221 26.52 -28.75 -0.70
C GLY A 221 27.77 -28.68 0.17
N GLY A 222 28.47 -29.79 0.31
CA GLY A 222 29.70 -29.80 1.10
C GLY A 222 30.19 -31.19 1.42
N GLY A 223 31.51 -31.35 1.46
CA GLY A 223 32.15 -32.55 1.95
C GLY A 223 32.47 -32.50 3.45
N PRO A 224 33.12 -33.53 4.00
CA PRO A 224 33.43 -33.63 5.44
C PRO A 224 34.29 -32.49 5.99
N LYS A 225 35.04 -31.79 5.13
CA LYS A 225 35.97 -30.72 5.52
C LYS A 225 35.50 -29.32 5.13
N ASN A 226 34.70 -29.19 4.06
CA ASN A 226 34.28 -27.89 3.51
C ASN A 226 32.79 -27.93 3.13
N THR A 227 32.04 -26.92 3.55
CA THR A 227 30.64 -26.71 3.17
C THR A 227 30.48 -25.39 2.43
N TYR A 228 29.50 -25.32 1.52
CA TYR A 228 29.19 -24.13 0.76
C TYR A 228 27.67 -23.92 0.64
N LEU A 229 27.28 -22.64 0.68
CA LEU A 229 25.95 -22.18 0.31
C LEU A 229 26.14 -20.91 -0.52
N CYS A 230 25.61 -20.93 -1.74
CA CYS A 230 25.60 -19.78 -2.63
C CYS A 230 24.14 -19.42 -2.94
N PRO A 231 23.55 -18.44 -2.23
CA PRO A 231 22.24 -17.92 -2.57
C PRO A 231 22.36 -16.87 -3.69
N GLY A 232 21.44 -16.91 -4.64
CA GLY A 232 21.28 -15.94 -5.72
C GLY A 232 19.83 -15.50 -5.82
N VAL A 233 19.61 -14.20 -5.82
CA VAL A 233 18.26 -13.63 -5.77
C VAL A 233 18.08 -12.60 -6.87
N ILE A 234 17.02 -12.74 -7.67
CA ILE A 234 16.59 -11.71 -8.62
C ILE A 234 15.25 -11.17 -8.13
N TRP A 235 15.27 -9.94 -7.63
CA TRP A 235 14.06 -9.19 -7.27
C TRP A 235 13.73 -8.18 -8.34
N MET A 236 12.54 -8.32 -8.96
CA MET A 236 11.96 -7.25 -9.78
C MET A 236 10.55 -6.95 -9.30
N ILE A 237 10.42 -5.84 -8.57
CA ILE A 237 9.12 -5.24 -8.27
C ILE A 237 8.85 -4.21 -9.36
N ARG A 238 7.99 -4.53 -10.34
CA ARG A 238 7.42 -3.51 -11.22
C ARG A 238 6.15 -2.94 -10.60
N VAL A 239 6.31 -1.91 -9.78
CA VAL A 239 5.26 -0.90 -9.66
C VAL A 239 5.49 0.11 -10.77
N LEU A 240 4.90 -0.12 -11.95
CA LEU A 240 4.63 0.90 -12.99
C LEU A 240 3.89 2.18 -12.47
N GLN A 241 4.37 2.87 -11.43
CA GLN A 241 3.82 4.20 -11.11
C GLN A 241 4.24 5.16 -12.23
N LEU A 242 3.31 5.44 -13.13
CA LEU A 242 3.38 6.56 -14.06
C LEU A 242 2.15 7.43 -13.84
N ASN A 243 2.28 8.39 -12.92
CA ASN A 243 2.12 9.80 -13.26
C ASN A 243 2.47 10.65 -12.03
N GLN A 244 3.69 11.18 -12.05
CA GLN A 244 3.98 12.46 -11.40
C GLN A 244 3.09 13.49 -12.09
N VAL A 245 1.98 13.89 -11.46
CA VAL A 245 1.30 15.13 -11.84
C VAL A 245 2.15 16.27 -11.30
N SER A 246 3.23 16.59 -12.03
CA SER A 246 3.92 17.86 -11.86
C SER A 246 3.05 18.92 -12.52
N ASN A 247 2.54 19.83 -11.71
CA ASN A 247 1.91 21.11 -12.03
C ASN A 247 1.77 21.45 -13.52
N GLY A 248 0.52 21.52 -13.99
CA GLY A 248 0.15 22.29 -15.18
C GLY A 248 -0.54 21.49 -16.28
N ILE A 249 -1.85 21.67 -16.38
CA ILE A 249 -2.68 21.56 -17.60
C ILE A 249 -2.52 20.24 -18.38
N MET A 250 -3.41 19.28 -18.11
CA MET A 250 -3.55 18.06 -18.91
C MET A 250 -4.35 18.35 -20.18
N TYR A 251 -3.67 18.39 -21.33
CA TYR A 251 -4.30 18.34 -22.64
C TYR A 251 -4.78 16.91 -22.93
N VAL A 252 -6.07 16.77 -23.24
CA VAL A 252 -6.67 15.52 -23.76
C VAL A 252 -6.37 15.45 -25.26
N PRO A 253 -5.67 14.42 -25.78
CA PRO A 253 -5.55 14.24 -27.22
C PRO A 253 -6.87 13.73 -27.77
N ILE A 254 -7.53 14.56 -28.58
CA ILE A 254 -8.64 14.15 -29.44
C ILE A 254 -8.06 13.25 -30.53
N SER A 255 -8.35 11.95 -30.45
CA SER A 255 -8.13 11.04 -31.58
C SER A 255 -9.25 11.28 -32.60
N MET A 256 -8.96 12.03 -33.66
CA MET A 256 -9.78 12.05 -34.87
C MET A 256 -9.33 10.89 -35.75
N GLU A 257 -10.12 9.82 -35.78
CA GLU A 257 -10.06 8.83 -36.85
C GLU A 257 -10.70 9.41 -38.12
N ARG A 258 -9.90 9.49 -39.18
CA ARG A 258 -10.29 9.19 -40.56
C ARG A 258 -9.14 8.49 -41.26
#